data_AF-A0A7J5UZS5-F1
#
_entry.id   AF-A0A7J5UZS5-F1
#
_cell.length_a   1.000
_cell.length_b   1.000
_cell.length_c   1.000
_cell.angle_alpha   90.00
_cell.angle_beta   90.00
_cell.angle_gamma   90.00
#
_symmetry.space_group_name_H-M   'P 1'
#
loop_
_entity.id
_entity.type
_entity.pdbx_description
1 polymer ?
#
loop_
_entity_poly.entity_id
_entity_poly.type
_entity_poly.pdbx_seq_one_letter_code
_entity_poly.pdbx_strand_id
1 'polypeptide(L)'
;MAITAIHSYDELQKNLKKDKKNYLLLYKSGTYASNCSYKNLEEVASENDTIDVLSADVIEVRDIHTAYNINSVPSLLVFEGDKFINVIKGCNEPSYYISLFEESYFHTFNSDSGQRQKHVTVYSTPSCSWCTTLKNYLRSNNIRFTDIDVSKNQQAAEQMVRKSGQQGVPQTDIEGQIIVGFDKNRINSILGIQHSNN
;
A
#
# COMPACT_ATOMS: atom_id res chain seq x y z
N MET A 1 -6.06 4.23 -22.79
CA MET A 1 -6.75 5.25 -21.97
C MET A 1 -6.63 4.79 -20.53
N ALA A 2 -6.00 5.60 -19.67
CA ALA A 2 -5.72 5.25 -18.28
C ALA A 2 -6.96 5.29 -17.38
N ILE A 3 -7.98 6.03 -17.81
CA ILE A 3 -9.27 6.14 -17.16
C ILE A 3 -10.37 5.68 -18.13
N THR A 4 -11.23 4.78 -17.68
CA THR A 4 -12.36 4.25 -18.46
C THR A 4 -13.67 4.89 -18.00
N ALA A 5 -14.35 5.59 -18.89
CA ALA A 5 -15.67 6.15 -18.59
C ALA A 5 -16.73 5.04 -18.51
N ILE A 6 -17.64 5.15 -17.55
CA ILE A 6 -18.81 4.29 -17.39
C ILE A 6 -20.08 5.13 -17.33
N HIS A 7 -21.21 4.55 -17.71
CA HIS A 7 -22.46 5.26 -17.95
C HIS A 7 -23.64 4.80 -17.07
N SER A 8 -23.43 3.81 -16.19
CA SER A 8 -24.47 3.35 -15.24
C SER A 8 -23.88 2.59 -14.06
N TYR A 9 -24.69 2.40 -13.01
CA TYR A 9 -24.36 1.53 -11.88
C TYR A 9 -24.22 0.05 -12.29
N ASP A 10 -25.02 -0.43 -13.24
CA ASP A 10 -24.90 -1.80 -13.76
C ASP A 10 -23.55 -1.99 -14.49
N GLU A 11 -23.14 -0.99 -15.27
CA GLU A 11 -21.83 -1.01 -15.93
C GLU A 11 -20.67 -0.93 -14.93
N LEU A 12 -20.81 -0.14 -13.85
CA LEU A 12 -19.85 -0.16 -12.75
C LEU A 12 -19.66 -1.59 -12.24
N GLN A 13 -20.73 -2.27 -11.85
CA GLN A 13 -20.67 -3.62 -11.28
C GLN A 13 -19.98 -4.63 -12.21
N LYS A 14 -20.21 -4.52 -13.52
CA LYS A 14 -19.58 -5.40 -14.52
C LYS A 14 -18.08 -5.14 -14.70
N ASN A 15 -17.62 -3.93 -14.42
CA ASN A 15 -16.22 -3.53 -14.58
C ASN A 15 -15.38 -3.70 -13.31
N LEU A 16 -16.00 -3.94 -12.14
CA LEU A 16 -15.27 -4.22 -10.89
C LEU A 16 -14.58 -5.60 -10.97
N LYS A 17 -13.24 -5.61 -10.92
CA LYS A 17 -12.41 -6.82 -10.93
C LYS A 17 -12.35 -7.41 -9.52
N LYS A 18 -12.83 -8.65 -9.34
CA LYS A 18 -12.98 -9.30 -8.02
C LYS A 18 -11.68 -9.48 -7.24
N ASP A 19 -10.57 -9.73 -7.92
CA ASP A 19 -9.29 -10.05 -7.30
C ASP A 19 -8.35 -8.84 -7.16
N LYS A 20 -8.86 -7.62 -7.38
CA LYS A 20 -8.06 -6.39 -7.38
C LYS A 20 -8.78 -5.25 -6.67
N LYS A 21 -8.03 -4.21 -6.30
CA LYS A 21 -8.63 -2.93 -5.95
C LYS A 21 -9.16 -2.26 -7.21
N ASN A 22 -10.34 -1.67 -7.11
CA ASN A 22 -10.96 -0.92 -8.18
C ASN A 22 -11.18 0.52 -7.71
N TYR A 23 -11.07 1.46 -8.64
CA TYR A 23 -11.20 2.88 -8.36
C TYR A 23 -12.26 3.49 -9.25
N LEU A 24 -13.14 4.31 -8.69
CA LEU A 24 -14.14 5.06 -9.45
C LEU A 24 -14.07 6.54 -9.10
N LEU A 25 -13.72 7.38 -10.07
CA LEU A 25 -13.82 8.82 -9.96
C LEU A 25 -15.24 9.28 -10.34
N LEU A 26 -16.00 9.74 -9.34
CA LEU A 26 -17.20 10.53 -9.58
C LEU A 26 -16.81 12.00 -9.73
N TYR A 27 -17.17 12.60 -10.85
CA TYR A 27 -16.83 13.99 -11.16
C TYR A 27 -18.02 14.72 -11.78
N LYS A 28 -17.93 16.06 -11.87
CA LYS A 28 -18.90 16.89 -12.59
C LYS A 28 -18.18 17.73 -13.62
N SER A 29 -18.47 17.51 -14.91
CA SER A 29 -17.87 18.30 -15.99
C SER A 29 -18.17 19.80 -15.82
N GLY A 30 -17.22 20.62 -16.28
CA GLY A 30 -17.31 22.08 -16.18
C GLY A 30 -16.96 22.65 -14.80
N THR A 31 -16.52 21.83 -13.83
CA THR A 31 -16.08 22.32 -12.51
C THR A 31 -14.56 22.23 -12.35
N TYR A 32 -13.95 23.30 -11.80
CA TYR A 32 -12.49 23.34 -11.59
C TYR A 32 -12.00 22.19 -10.71
N ALA A 33 -12.68 21.94 -9.59
CA ALA A 33 -12.30 20.88 -8.65
C ALA A 33 -12.29 19.50 -9.33
N SER A 34 -13.30 19.20 -10.14
CA SER A 34 -13.37 17.94 -10.89
C SER A 34 -12.27 17.84 -11.94
N ASN A 35 -12.02 18.91 -12.70
CA ASN A 35 -10.96 18.94 -13.70
C ASN A 35 -9.57 18.75 -13.05
N CYS A 36 -9.34 19.35 -11.89
CA CYS A 36 -8.13 19.18 -11.11
C CYS A 36 -7.94 17.72 -10.68
N SER A 37 -8.97 17.11 -10.08
CA SER A 37 -8.91 15.71 -9.64
C SER A 37 -8.72 14.75 -10.82
N TYR A 38 -9.44 14.95 -11.92
CA TYR A 38 -9.34 14.12 -13.11
C TYR A 38 -7.92 14.15 -13.70
N LYS A 39 -7.34 15.35 -13.90
CA LYS A 39 -6.00 15.50 -14.47
C LYS A 39 -4.92 14.85 -13.61
N ASN A 40 -4.93 15.10 -12.31
CA ASN A 40 -3.94 14.55 -11.39
C ASN A 40 -4.06 13.02 -11.29
N LEU A 41 -5.28 12.48 -11.40
CA LEU A 41 -5.51 11.04 -11.40
C LEU A 41 -5.10 10.39 -12.74
N GLU A 42 -5.38 11.07 -13.85
CA GLU A 42 -5.01 10.63 -15.20
C GLU A 42 -3.49 10.59 -15.39
N GLU A 43 -2.77 11.60 -14.89
CA GLU A 43 -1.31 11.63 -14.87
C GLU A 43 -0.76 10.35 -14.23
N VAL A 44 -1.19 10.05 -13.01
CA VAL A 44 -0.70 8.89 -12.25
C VAL A 44 -1.15 7.56 -12.86
N ALA A 45 -2.38 7.47 -13.36
CA ALA A 45 -2.88 6.24 -13.99
C ALA A 45 -2.19 5.97 -15.33
N SER A 46 -1.78 7.02 -16.07
CA SER A 46 -1.11 6.88 -17.37
C SER A 46 0.33 6.38 -17.26
N GLU A 47 0.97 6.62 -16.12
CA GLU A 47 2.32 6.14 -15.82
C GLU A 47 2.32 4.69 -15.32
N ASN A 48 1.15 4.06 -15.14
CA ASN A 48 1.05 2.77 -14.47
C ASN A 48 -0.04 1.85 -15.05
N ASP A 49 0.37 0.94 -15.92
CA ASP A 49 -0.51 0.05 -16.70
C ASP A 49 -1.37 -0.95 -15.90
N THR A 50 -1.18 -1.08 -14.59
CA THR A 50 -1.99 -2.02 -13.78
C THR A 50 -3.08 -1.35 -12.97
N ILE A 51 -3.14 -0.02 -12.98
CA ILE A 51 -4.13 0.75 -12.22
C ILE A 51 -5.30 1.04 -13.16
N ASP A 52 -6.38 0.28 -13.01
CA ASP A 52 -7.62 0.55 -13.72
C ASP A 52 -8.48 1.54 -12.91
N VAL A 53 -8.63 2.75 -13.44
CA VAL A 53 -9.52 3.77 -12.89
C VAL A 53 -10.76 3.88 -13.77
N LEU A 54 -11.93 3.73 -13.16
CA LEU A 54 -13.22 4.04 -13.78
C LEU A 54 -13.58 5.51 -13.52
N SER A 55 -14.37 6.13 -14.39
CA SER A 55 -14.91 7.46 -14.16
C SER A 55 -16.38 7.58 -14.55
N ALA A 56 -17.13 8.41 -13.83
CA ALA A 56 -18.52 8.72 -14.16
C ALA A 56 -18.80 10.20 -13.91
N ASP A 57 -19.33 10.87 -14.93
CA ASP A 57 -19.84 12.23 -14.77
C ASP A 57 -21.23 12.17 -14.14
N VAL A 58 -21.41 12.80 -12.97
CA VAL A 58 -22.69 12.82 -12.26
C VAL A 58 -23.79 13.59 -13.00
N ILE A 59 -23.45 14.37 -14.03
CA ILE A 59 -24.43 15.00 -14.92
C ILE A 59 -25.16 13.93 -15.75
N GLU A 60 -24.42 12.95 -16.25
CA GLU A 60 -24.89 11.87 -17.13
C GLU A 60 -25.32 10.64 -16.32
N VAL A 61 -24.59 10.30 -15.26
CA VAL A 61 -24.74 9.08 -14.46
C VAL A 61 -25.23 9.42 -13.05
N ARG A 62 -26.52 9.17 -12.78
CA ARG A 62 -27.19 9.65 -11.56
C ARG A 62 -27.50 8.58 -10.51
N ASP A 63 -27.30 7.32 -10.85
CA ASP A 63 -27.59 6.18 -9.98
C ASP A 63 -26.44 5.85 -9.02
N ILE A 64 -25.19 5.96 -9.47
CA ILE A 64 -24.02 5.56 -8.68
C ILE A 64 -23.86 6.38 -7.39
N HIS A 65 -23.93 7.71 -7.47
CA HIS A 65 -23.71 8.56 -6.29
C HIS A 65 -24.78 8.32 -5.22
N THR A 66 -26.01 8.00 -5.63
CA THR A 66 -27.10 7.64 -4.71
C THR A 66 -26.83 6.30 -4.04
N ALA A 67 -26.36 5.29 -4.79
CA ALA A 67 -26.07 3.96 -4.27
C ALA A 67 -25.00 3.97 -3.16
N TYR A 68 -24.02 4.87 -3.23
CA TYR A 68 -22.93 4.99 -2.26
C TYR A 68 -23.03 6.22 -1.34
N ASN A 69 -24.16 6.92 -1.34
CA ASN A 69 -24.42 8.12 -0.52
C ASN A 69 -23.34 9.23 -0.67
N ILE A 70 -22.96 9.52 -1.90
CA ILE A 70 -21.95 10.52 -2.26
C ILE A 70 -22.62 11.85 -2.56
N ASN A 71 -22.40 12.84 -1.70
CA ASN A 71 -23.05 14.15 -1.77
C ASN A 71 -22.15 15.28 -2.31
N SER A 72 -20.91 14.95 -2.67
CA SER A 72 -19.92 15.93 -3.16
C SER A 72 -19.06 15.32 -4.25
N VAL A 73 -18.72 16.12 -5.26
CA VAL A 73 -17.77 15.75 -6.32
C VAL A 73 -16.68 16.83 -6.43
N PRO A 74 -15.45 16.47 -6.82
CA PRO A 74 -14.99 15.12 -7.16
C PRO A 74 -14.86 14.20 -5.94
N SER A 75 -15.15 12.92 -6.13
CA SER A 75 -14.97 11.87 -5.13
C SER A 75 -14.42 10.61 -5.79
N LEU A 76 -13.30 10.11 -5.29
CA LEU A 76 -12.70 8.85 -5.69
C LEU A 76 -13.14 7.75 -4.72
N LEU A 77 -13.97 6.83 -5.21
CA LEU A 77 -14.43 5.66 -4.46
C LEU A 77 -13.43 4.52 -4.67
N VAL A 78 -13.13 3.80 -3.58
CA VAL A 78 -12.22 2.66 -3.60
C VAL A 78 -12.98 1.39 -3.24
N PHE A 79 -12.73 0.34 -4.00
CA PHE A 79 -13.31 -0.97 -3.82
C PHE A 79 -12.22 -2.02 -3.69
N GLU A 80 -12.47 -3.07 -2.90
CA GLU A 80 -11.73 -4.33 -2.93
C GLU A 80 -12.66 -5.39 -3.52
N GLY A 81 -12.39 -5.81 -4.75
CA GLY A 81 -13.38 -6.55 -5.53
C GLY A 81 -14.62 -5.71 -5.79
N ASP A 82 -15.78 -6.22 -5.40
CA ASP A 82 -17.09 -5.53 -5.45
C ASP A 82 -17.42 -4.77 -4.17
N LYS A 83 -16.63 -4.94 -3.11
CA LYS A 83 -16.88 -4.34 -1.80
C LYS A 83 -16.37 -2.92 -1.75
N PHE A 84 -17.27 -1.97 -1.52
CA PHE A 84 -16.91 -0.58 -1.23
C PHE A 84 -16.13 -0.47 0.10
N ILE A 85 -14.99 0.21 0.07
CA ILE A 85 -14.08 0.34 1.22
C ILE A 85 -14.10 1.75 1.79
N ASN A 86 -13.79 2.75 0.97
CA ASN A 86 -13.76 4.14 1.40
C ASN A 86 -13.94 5.11 0.22
N VAL A 87 -14.04 6.40 0.55
CA VAL A 87 -14.12 7.50 -0.41
C VAL A 87 -13.11 8.58 -0.06
N ILE A 88 -12.41 9.08 -1.07
CA ILE A 88 -11.49 10.20 -1.00
C ILE A 88 -12.16 11.38 -1.71
N LYS A 89 -12.24 12.53 -1.03
CA LYS A 89 -12.98 13.70 -1.52
C LYS A 89 -12.03 14.78 -2.02
N GLY A 90 -12.46 15.53 -3.03
CA GLY A 90 -11.77 16.72 -3.51
C GLY A 90 -10.63 16.44 -4.50
N CYS A 91 -9.97 17.51 -4.92
CA CYS A 91 -8.75 17.42 -5.70
C CYS A 91 -7.57 17.20 -4.76
N ASN A 92 -6.77 16.16 -5.04
CA ASN A 92 -5.55 15.84 -4.32
C ASN A 92 -4.36 15.90 -5.27
N GLU A 93 -3.18 16.10 -4.72
CA GLU A 93 -1.91 16.10 -5.46
C GLU A 93 -1.61 14.70 -6.05
N PRO A 94 -0.88 14.62 -7.18
CA PRO A 94 -0.46 13.34 -7.77
C PRO A 94 0.23 12.40 -6.77
N SER A 95 1.08 12.94 -5.88
CA SER A 95 1.79 12.17 -4.85
C SER A 95 0.85 11.42 -3.90
N TYR A 96 -0.32 11.97 -3.61
CA TYR A 96 -1.32 11.31 -2.78
C TYR A 96 -1.89 10.07 -3.48
N TYR A 97 -2.21 10.19 -4.78
CA TYR A 97 -2.69 9.06 -5.56
C TYR A 97 -1.58 8.01 -5.76
N ILE A 98 -0.34 8.44 -5.96
CA ILE A 98 0.82 7.55 -5.99
C ILE A 98 0.88 6.75 -4.69
N SER A 99 0.82 7.37 -3.51
CA SER A 99 0.81 6.63 -2.24
C SER A 99 -0.40 5.69 -2.09
N LEU A 100 -1.59 6.14 -2.48
CA LEU A 100 -2.82 5.32 -2.46
C LEU A 100 -2.69 4.08 -3.34
N PHE A 101 -2.13 4.25 -4.54
CA PHE A 101 -1.94 3.18 -5.49
C PHE A 101 -0.75 2.31 -5.14
N GLU A 102 0.32 2.86 -4.59
CA GLU A 102 1.44 2.11 -4.05
C GLU A 102 1.00 1.22 -2.89
N GLU A 103 0.17 1.71 -1.96
CA GLU A 103 -0.45 0.85 -0.95
C GLU A 103 -1.23 -0.31 -1.60
N SER A 104 -2.00 -0.03 -2.66
CA SER A 104 -2.73 -1.06 -3.41
C SER A 104 -1.83 -2.02 -4.21
N TYR A 105 -0.67 -1.54 -4.67
CA TYR A 105 0.32 -2.32 -5.37
C TYR A 105 1.14 -3.18 -4.43
N PHE A 106 1.43 -2.71 -3.21
CA PHE A 106 1.99 -3.55 -2.16
C PHE A 106 1.01 -4.63 -1.70
N HIS A 107 -0.29 -4.42 -1.89
CA HIS A 107 -1.27 -5.50 -1.77
C HIS A 107 -1.29 -6.44 -2.99
N THR A 108 -1.10 -5.93 -4.22
CA THR A 108 -1.20 -6.72 -5.47
C THR A 108 0.08 -7.49 -5.82
N PHE A 109 1.29 -6.93 -5.64
CA PHE A 109 2.58 -7.60 -5.92
C PHE A 109 2.93 -8.74 -4.95
N ASN A 110 2.12 -8.95 -3.91
CA ASN A 110 2.21 -10.13 -3.05
C ASN A 110 1.29 -11.27 -3.51
N SER A 111 0.58 -11.10 -4.64
CA SER A 111 -0.47 -12.03 -5.10
C SER A 111 0.01 -13.06 -6.11
N ASP A 112 1.12 -12.83 -6.84
CA ASP A 112 1.67 -13.84 -7.77
C ASP A 112 2.58 -14.88 -7.08
N SER A 113 2.71 -14.80 -5.76
CA SER A 113 3.23 -15.88 -4.92
C SER A 113 2.61 -15.89 -3.52
N GLY A 114 1.32 -15.56 -3.40
CA GLY A 114 0.48 -15.91 -2.24
C GLY A 114 1.01 -15.60 -0.82
N GLN A 115 1.98 -14.69 -0.65
CA GLN A 115 2.50 -14.33 0.67
C GLN A 115 2.73 -12.82 0.74
N ARG A 116 1.86 -12.13 1.49
CA ARG A 116 2.07 -10.76 1.97
C ARG A 116 3.47 -10.63 2.57
N GLN A 117 4.31 -9.73 2.05
CA GLN A 117 5.58 -9.41 2.69
C GLN A 117 5.29 -8.94 4.12
N LYS A 118 5.81 -9.72 5.08
CA LYS A 118 5.63 -9.48 6.51
C LYS A 118 6.20 -8.12 6.90
N HIS A 119 5.55 -7.43 7.83
CA HIS A 119 6.07 -6.22 8.43
C HIS A 119 7.34 -6.54 9.23
N VAL A 120 8.47 -6.00 8.78
CA VAL A 120 9.79 -6.18 9.41
C VAL A 120 10.23 -4.88 10.05
N THR A 121 10.55 -4.90 11.33
CA THR A 121 11.22 -3.80 12.03
C THR A 121 12.57 -4.28 12.53
N VAL A 122 13.63 -3.54 12.23
CA VAL A 122 14.99 -3.81 12.70
C VAL A 122 15.34 -2.76 13.75
N TYR A 123 15.61 -3.22 14.97
CA TYR A 123 16.18 -2.40 16.02
C TYR A 123 17.71 -2.44 15.91
N SER A 124 18.32 -1.28 15.74
CA SER A 124 19.74 -1.14 15.45
C SER A 124 20.40 -0.01 16.24
N THR A 125 21.73 0.07 16.18
CA THR A 125 22.51 1.25 16.59
C THR A 125 23.54 1.59 15.50
N PRO A 126 24.03 2.84 15.41
CA PRO A 126 24.92 3.26 14.33
C PRO A 126 26.26 2.52 14.29
N SER A 127 26.79 2.08 15.44
CA SER A 127 28.09 1.42 15.57
C SER A 127 28.03 -0.11 15.47
N CYS A 128 26.84 -0.69 15.33
CA CYS A 128 26.63 -2.13 15.33
C CYS A 128 26.89 -2.74 13.94
N SER A 129 28.04 -3.41 13.78
CA SER A 129 28.42 -4.09 12.53
C SER A 129 27.41 -5.16 12.11
N TRP A 130 26.93 -5.97 13.06
CA TRP A 130 25.92 -7.00 12.82
C TRP A 130 24.57 -6.44 12.37
N CYS A 131 24.21 -5.24 12.82
CA CYS A 131 23.00 -4.55 12.39
C CYS A 131 23.11 -4.15 10.92
N THR A 132 24.28 -3.68 10.48
CA THR A 132 24.56 -3.42 9.06
C THR A 132 24.48 -4.69 8.23
N THR A 133 25.06 -5.80 8.70
CA THR A 133 24.97 -7.11 8.03
C THR A 133 23.52 -7.55 7.86
N LEU A 134 22.71 -7.50 8.92
CA LEU A 134 21.29 -7.84 8.86
C LEU A 134 20.53 -6.96 7.86
N LYS A 135 20.73 -5.63 7.92
CA LYS A 135 20.06 -4.68 7.00
C LYS A 135 20.44 -4.94 5.56
N ASN A 136 21.72 -5.19 5.29
CA ASN A 136 22.18 -5.52 3.94
C ASN A 136 21.62 -6.85 3.45
N TYR A 137 21.51 -7.84 4.34
CA TYR A 137 20.88 -9.12 4.02
C TYR A 137 19.40 -8.96 3.65
N LEU A 138 18.64 -8.15 4.40
CA LEU A 138 17.24 -7.88 4.07
C LEU A 138 17.12 -7.14 2.73
N ARG A 139 17.97 -6.13 2.48
CA ARG A 139 18.01 -5.41 1.19
C ARG A 139 18.36 -6.33 0.02
N SER A 140 19.34 -7.23 0.18
CA SER A 140 19.75 -8.13 -0.90
C SER A 140 18.66 -9.13 -1.28
N ASN A 141 17.72 -9.41 -0.36
CA ASN A 141 16.56 -10.26 -0.62
C ASN A 141 15.30 -9.46 -0.95
N ASN A 142 15.43 -8.18 -1.29
CA ASN A 142 14.32 -7.26 -1.59
C ASN A 142 13.28 -7.13 -0.45
N ILE A 143 13.67 -7.42 0.80
CA ILE A 143 12.79 -7.29 1.95
C ILE A 143 12.82 -5.85 2.46
N ARG A 144 11.65 -5.24 2.56
CA ARG A 144 11.50 -3.91 3.17
C ARG A 144 11.39 -4.02 4.67
N PHE A 145 11.99 -3.05 5.36
CA PHE A 145 11.97 -2.99 6.81
C PHE A 145 12.04 -1.54 7.31
N THR A 146 11.51 -1.33 8.50
CA THR A 146 11.71 -0.09 9.27
C THR A 146 12.99 -0.21 10.10
N ASP A 147 13.93 0.71 9.93
CA ASP A 147 15.15 0.78 10.75
C ASP A 147 14.92 1.73 11.93
N ILE A 148 14.97 1.20 13.15
CA ILE A 148 14.83 1.97 14.39
C ILE A 148 16.17 2.02 15.10
N ASP A 149 16.77 3.22 15.11
CA ASP A 149 17.95 3.51 15.92
C ASP A 149 17.55 3.66 17.39
N VAL A 150 17.75 2.60 18.18
CA VAL A 150 17.39 2.58 19.60
C VAL A 150 18.31 3.46 20.45
N SER A 151 19.47 3.89 19.93
CA SER A 151 20.34 4.84 20.63
C SER A 151 19.76 6.26 20.66
N LYS A 152 18.82 6.56 19.75
CA LYS A 152 18.14 7.85 19.65
C LYS A 152 16.68 7.81 20.12
N ASN A 153 16.14 6.61 20.32
CA ASN A 153 14.74 6.41 20.68
C ASN A 153 14.62 5.48 21.90
N GLN A 154 14.63 6.08 23.09
CA GLN A 154 14.53 5.39 24.37
C GLN A 154 13.23 4.58 24.50
N GLN A 155 12.10 5.11 24.03
CA GLN A 155 10.82 4.39 24.07
C GLN A 155 10.86 3.12 23.21
N ALA A 156 11.48 3.19 22.03
CA ALA A 156 11.66 2.02 21.18
C ALA A 156 12.63 1.00 21.80
N ALA A 157 13.68 1.47 22.48
CA ALA A 157 14.59 0.58 23.24
C ALA A 157 13.84 -0.17 24.34
N GLU A 158 12.97 0.50 25.09
CA GLU A 158 12.15 -0.12 26.13
C GLU A 158 11.14 -1.12 25.55
N GLN A 159 10.48 -0.78 24.43
CA GLN A 159 9.58 -1.71 23.76
C GLN A 159 10.31 -2.95 23.22
N MET A 160 11.49 -2.76 22.64
CA MET A 160 12.36 -3.85 22.18
C MET A 160 12.66 -4.81 23.34
N VAL A 161 13.11 -4.29 24.50
CA VAL A 161 13.40 -5.08 25.70
C VAL A 161 12.13 -5.77 26.24
N ARG A 162 11.00 -5.07 26.28
CA ARG A 162 9.73 -5.65 26.74
C ARG A 162 9.28 -6.83 25.88
N LYS A 163 9.47 -6.75 24.56
CA LYS A 163 9.10 -7.82 23.64
C LYS A 163 10.08 -9.01 23.67
N SER A 164 11.38 -8.74 23.81
CA SER A 164 12.44 -9.75 23.64
C SER A 164 13.06 -10.28 24.93
N GLY A 165 12.90 -9.54 26.03
CA GLY A 165 13.65 -9.74 27.27
C GLY A 165 15.12 -9.33 27.20
N GLN A 166 15.59 -8.77 26.08
CA GLN A 166 17.00 -8.50 25.82
C GLN A 166 17.26 -7.06 25.38
N GLN A 167 18.38 -6.49 25.84
CA GLN A 167 18.81 -5.13 25.50
C GLN A 167 19.71 -5.05 24.26
N GLY A 168 20.34 -6.15 23.85
CA GLY A 168 21.32 -6.16 22.76
C GLY A 168 20.68 -6.03 21.38
N VAL A 169 21.34 -5.30 20.49
CA VAL A 169 21.04 -5.23 19.04
C VAL A 169 22.01 -6.12 18.24
N PRO A 170 21.66 -6.57 17.01
CA PRO A 170 20.41 -6.34 16.31
C PRO A 170 19.24 -7.16 16.89
N GLN A 171 18.02 -6.63 16.80
CA GLN A 171 16.80 -7.40 16.96
C GLN A 171 15.86 -7.14 15.79
N THR A 172 15.17 -8.17 15.33
CA THR A 172 14.21 -8.08 14.23
C THR A 172 12.84 -8.48 14.73
N ASP A 173 11.86 -7.60 14.60
CA ASP A 173 10.44 -7.92 14.79
C ASP A 173 9.83 -8.21 13.42
N ILE A 174 9.27 -9.42 13.27
CA ILE A 174 8.56 -9.83 12.06
C ILE A 174 7.14 -10.22 12.44
N GLU A 175 6.17 -9.34 12.18
CA GLU A 175 4.75 -9.54 12.54
C GLU A 175 4.54 -9.94 14.02
N GLY A 176 5.28 -9.30 14.94
CA GLY A 176 5.23 -9.57 16.37
C GLY A 176 6.18 -10.68 16.83
N GLN A 177 6.84 -11.40 15.92
CA GLN A 177 7.84 -12.40 16.26
C GLN A 177 9.22 -11.77 16.38
N ILE A 178 9.75 -11.69 17.59
CA ILE A 178 11.10 -11.17 17.82
C ILE A 178 12.17 -12.24 17.57
N ILE A 179 13.17 -11.85 16.80
CA ILE A 179 14.43 -12.56 16.59
C ILE A 179 15.54 -11.69 17.18
N VAL A 180 16.32 -12.25 18.10
CA VAL A 180 17.49 -11.56 18.67
C VAL A 180 18.74 -12.00 17.92
N GLY A 181 19.59 -11.04 17.55
CA GLY A 181 20.78 -11.27 16.74
C GLY A 181 20.50 -11.43 15.25
N PHE A 182 21.52 -11.89 14.51
CA PHE A 182 21.41 -12.20 13.09
C PHE A 182 21.24 -13.72 12.87
N ASP A 183 20.04 -14.23 13.15
CA ASP A 183 19.68 -15.63 12.88
C ASP A 183 19.11 -15.76 11.45
N LYS A 184 20.01 -15.97 10.49
CA LYS A 184 19.67 -16.11 9.07
C LYS A 184 18.63 -17.20 8.81
N ASN A 185 18.74 -18.36 9.47
CA ASN A 185 17.83 -19.48 9.24
C ASN A 185 16.41 -19.15 9.68
N ARG A 186 16.28 -18.54 10.86
CA ARG A 186 14.99 -18.12 11.39
C ARG A 186 14.37 -16.99 10.59
N ILE A 187 15.17 -16.01 10.18
CA ILE A 187 14.74 -14.92 9.28
C ILE A 187 14.22 -15.50 7.97
N ASN A 188 14.95 -16.44 7.36
CA ASN A 188 14.57 -17.05 6.09
C ASN A 188 13.28 -17.85 6.21
N SER A 189 13.15 -18.65 7.26
CA SER A 189 11.95 -19.44 7.52
C SER A 189 10.73 -18.55 7.70
N ILE A 190 10.86 -17.42 8.39
CA ILE A 190 9.74 -16.52 8.64
C ILE A 190 9.41 -15.69 7.40
N LEU A 191 10.41 -15.25 6.64
CA LEU A 191 10.23 -14.39 5.46
C LEU A 191 10.07 -15.15 4.15
N GLY A 192 10.14 -16.48 4.17
CA GLY A 192 10.01 -17.31 2.96
C GLY A 192 11.19 -17.17 1.98
N ILE A 193 12.38 -16.78 2.48
CA ILE A 193 13.59 -16.66 1.65
C ILE A 193 14.08 -18.07 1.31
N GLN A 194 13.78 -18.54 0.10
CA GLN A 194 14.29 -19.81 -0.41
C GLN A 194 15.66 -19.60 -1.06
N HIS A 195 16.66 -20.33 -0.59
CA HIS A 195 17.91 -20.48 -1.33
C HIS A 195 17.74 -21.66 -2.29
N SER A 196 17.70 -21.39 -3.59
CA SER A 196 17.98 -22.41 -4.60
C SER A 196 19.41 -22.89 -4.36
N ASN A 197 19.54 -24.07 -3.73
CA ASN A 197 20.80 -24.79 -3.71
C ASN A 197 21.17 -25.11 -5.17
N ASN A 198 22.22 -24.48 -5.66
CA ASN A 198 23.07 -25.04 -6.71
C ASN A 198 24.45 -25.26 -6.11
#